data_AF-A0A6G1F3T7-F1
#
_entry.id   AF-A0A6G1F3T7-F1
#
_cell.length_a   1.000
_cell.length_b   1.000
_cell.length_c   1.000
_cell.angle_alpha   90.00
_cell.angle_beta   90.00
_cell.angle_gamma   90.00
#
_symmetry.space_group_name_H-M   'P 1'
#
loop_
_entity.id
_entity.type
_entity.pdbx_description
1 polymer ?
#
loop_
_entity_poly.entity_id
_entity_poly.type
_entity_poly.pdbx_seq_one_letter_code
_entity_poly.pdbx_strand_id
1 'polypeptide(L)'
;MEFPEDIWQHIHSLMPMRDAARAACVSRMFLRFWRGYPSVTIDRKILASSSQQGIRFWTEDERGKYILTKAQQVLESRGSSSTVVRSVKLDLSTCQKVIVSATSAGGLVDCWLRSFVKPGIEDITLFLSEWDNNDYYYYYGHDCLPEYTFPCSLLSDDDEKITSLQSLSLSSCGFHPNEGMTTLLGCWKNLSTVCLHRVAVADEELGFFLAGCLALERLTLSCCDTIGSLKIPHALRRLRSLRVRSCRLLRTIESGAPMLATVWYDGWPLLRFSLGGALETTKLEVRATRMGDVIQYAGAKLPSAAPDLETLVLSTVYERLKAPVMPDKFKQLKHLVICLGRSTVFCAGYDFFSLACFLDACPALETFVLRIADGIRWYNNPNRGKPDKEASWKRQEVSELHHGGIIGNLRKVTITGFCSANSLVELTCHILVAAAASLEHMTLDTSPGYDRKHTSYGRCWQMSAEALREAETALAAARKYVEPKVPDGVDLKVLGPCSRCHLGMRDNS
;
A
#
# COMPACT_ATOMS: atom_id res chain seq x y z
N MET A 1 34.69 -15.45 35.18
CA MET A 1 34.95 -14.89 33.85
C MET A 1 34.06 -13.67 33.70
N GLU A 2 34.62 -12.48 33.89
CA GLU A 2 33.91 -11.24 33.59
C GLU A 2 34.07 -10.94 32.10
N PHE A 3 32.96 -10.78 31.39
CA PHE A 3 33.01 -10.37 29.99
C PHE A 3 33.52 -8.93 29.88
N PRO A 4 34.33 -8.61 28.86
CA PRO A 4 34.75 -7.25 28.52
C PRO A 4 33.58 -6.23 28.44
N GLU A 5 33.85 -4.98 28.82
CA GLU A 5 32.85 -3.90 28.93
C GLU A 5 32.16 -3.57 27.58
N ASP A 6 32.90 -3.70 26.49
CA ASP A 6 32.43 -3.54 25.10
C ASP A 6 31.40 -4.60 24.69
N ILE A 7 31.58 -5.85 25.14
CA ILE A 7 30.61 -6.93 24.91
C ILE A 7 29.32 -6.65 25.69
N TRP A 8 29.43 -6.20 26.95
CA TRP A 8 28.25 -5.82 27.73
C TRP A 8 27.52 -4.61 27.16
N GLN A 9 28.24 -3.61 26.66
CA GLN A 9 27.65 -2.45 25.99
C GLN A 9 26.95 -2.85 24.69
N HIS A 10 27.54 -3.76 23.91
CA HIS A 10 26.91 -4.30 22.70
C HIS A 10 25.63 -5.07 23.02
N ILE A 11 25.67 -6.00 23.98
CA ILE A 11 24.48 -6.73 24.45
C ILE A 11 23.42 -5.75 24.96
N HIS A 12 23.81 -4.73 25.73
CA HIS A 12 22.89 -3.71 26.23
C HIS A 12 22.25 -2.90 25.11
N SER A 13 22.97 -2.56 24.05
CA SER A 13 22.44 -1.85 22.88
C SER A 13 21.43 -2.66 22.05
N LEU A 14 21.45 -3.99 22.17
CA LEU A 14 20.54 -4.90 21.48
C LEU A 14 19.30 -5.26 22.31
N MET A 15 19.32 -4.99 23.62
CA MET A 15 18.17 -5.24 24.50
C MET A 15 17.03 -4.28 24.16
N PRO A 16 15.75 -4.69 24.31
CA PRO A 16 14.64 -3.74 24.21
C PRO A 16 14.83 -2.56 25.16
N MET A 17 14.52 -1.34 24.71
CA MET A 17 14.74 -0.11 25.49
C MET A 17 14.22 -0.19 26.94
N ARG A 18 13.07 -0.84 27.16
CA ARG A 18 12.50 -1.04 28.50
C ARG A 18 13.39 -1.89 29.40
N ASP A 19 13.96 -2.97 28.88
CA ASP A 19 14.79 -3.89 29.64
C ASP A 19 16.19 -3.30 29.85
N ALA A 20 16.70 -2.56 28.86
CA ALA A 20 17.89 -1.72 29.00
C ALA A 20 17.73 -0.68 30.11
N ALA A 21 16.58 -0.02 30.21
CA ALA A 21 16.25 0.93 31.29
C ALA A 21 16.12 0.24 32.65
N ARG A 22 15.54 -0.96 32.72
CA ARG A 22 15.45 -1.76 33.95
C ARG A 22 16.83 -2.20 34.42
N ALA A 23 17.69 -2.63 33.50
CA ALA A 23 19.08 -2.97 33.79
C ALA A 23 19.84 -1.75 34.36
N ALA A 24 19.52 -0.54 33.90
CA ALA A 24 20.09 0.69 34.45
C ALA A 24 19.75 0.93 35.92
N CYS A 25 18.60 0.43 36.39
CA CYS A 25 18.20 0.55 37.80
C CYS A 25 18.99 -0.37 38.73
N VAL A 26 19.59 -1.46 38.21
CA VAL A 26 20.27 -2.47 39.04
C VAL A 26 21.78 -2.25 39.17
N SER A 27 22.40 -1.45 38.30
CA SER A 27 23.85 -1.19 38.34
C SER A 27 24.23 0.17 37.77
N ARG A 28 25.25 0.79 38.37
CA ARG A 28 25.88 2.02 37.84
C ARG A 28 26.52 1.80 36.46
N MET A 29 27.00 0.59 36.17
CA MET A 29 27.58 0.24 34.86
C MET A 29 26.50 0.25 33.78
N PHE A 30 25.37 -0.43 34.01
CA PHE A 30 24.23 -0.40 33.10
C PHE A 30 23.57 0.98 33.00
N LEU A 31 23.64 1.81 34.05
CA LEU A 31 23.20 3.20 33.97
C LEU A 31 24.06 4.03 33.00
N ARG A 32 25.38 3.76 32.91
CA ARG A 32 26.25 4.38 31.91
C ARG A 32 25.89 3.91 30.50
N PHE A 33 25.63 2.61 30.31
CA PHE A 33 25.20 2.09 29.00
C PHE A 33 23.83 2.64 28.58
N TRP A 34 22.90 2.79 29.51
CA TRP A 34 21.61 3.43 29.25
C TRP A 34 21.73 4.89 28.80
N ARG A 35 22.63 5.66 29.44
CA ARG A 35 22.95 7.03 29.03
C ARG A 35 23.54 7.09 27.61
N GLY A 36 24.23 6.04 27.17
CA GLY A 36 24.78 5.89 25.83
C GLY A 36 23.90 5.12 24.84
N TYR A 37 22.65 4.80 25.21
CA TYR A 37 21.82 3.89 24.44
C TYR A 37 21.35 4.54 23.11
N PRO A 38 21.61 3.93 21.94
CA PRO A 38 21.58 4.60 20.65
C PRO A 38 20.16 4.90 20.11
N SER A 39 19.12 4.31 20.69
CA SER A 39 17.73 4.49 20.23
C SER A 39 16.82 5.02 21.35
N VAL A 40 15.93 5.96 21.01
CA VAL A 40 14.86 6.42 21.89
C VAL A 40 13.55 6.01 21.23
N THR A 41 12.81 5.09 21.84
CA THR A 41 11.45 4.76 21.40
C THR A 41 10.45 5.02 22.51
N ILE A 42 9.67 6.08 22.34
CA ILE A 42 8.53 6.43 23.17
C ILE A 42 7.29 5.93 22.43
N ASP A 43 6.79 4.77 22.82
CA ASP A 43 5.58 4.14 22.28
C ASP A 43 4.71 3.70 23.46
N ARG A 44 3.39 3.86 23.34
CA ARG A 44 2.41 3.30 24.27
C ARG A 44 2.70 1.85 24.62
N LYS A 45 3.01 0.97 23.66
CA LYS A 45 3.29 -0.45 23.93
C LYS A 45 4.48 -0.62 24.86
N ILE A 46 5.52 0.20 24.68
CA ILE A 46 6.75 0.12 25.47
C ILE A 46 6.54 0.72 26.87
N LEU A 47 5.82 1.85 26.96
CA LEU A 47 5.60 2.57 28.22
C LEU A 47 4.43 2.03 29.06
N ALA A 48 3.43 1.40 28.44
CA ALA A 48 2.18 0.95 29.08
C ALA A 48 1.99 -0.57 29.17
N SER A 49 3.05 -1.38 28.96
CA SER A 49 2.95 -2.85 29.03
C SER A 49 2.68 -3.39 30.46
N SER A 50 1.39 -3.69 30.67
CA SER A 50 0.75 -4.85 31.32
C SER A 50 0.89 -5.14 32.82
N SER A 51 1.68 -4.41 33.61
CA SER A 51 1.78 -4.71 35.07
C SER A 51 0.92 -3.83 35.98
N GLN A 52 0.18 -2.86 35.46
CA GLN A 52 -0.75 -2.06 36.26
C GLN A 52 -2.19 -2.38 35.88
N GLN A 53 -2.83 -3.21 36.72
CA GLN A 53 -4.29 -3.34 36.77
C GLN A 53 -4.88 -1.93 36.86
N GLY A 54 -5.65 -1.52 35.83
CA GLY A 54 -6.28 -0.19 35.81
C GLY A 54 -6.12 0.61 34.51
N ILE A 55 -5.03 0.43 33.75
CA ILE A 55 -4.75 1.28 32.55
C ILE A 55 -5.85 1.15 31.48
N ARG A 56 -6.52 0.00 31.38
CA ARG A 56 -7.67 -0.20 30.48
C ARG A 56 -8.87 0.69 30.83
N PHE A 57 -8.98 1.15 32.08
CA PHE A 57 -10.06 2.03 32.56
C PHE A 57 -9.67 3.52 32.54
N TRP A 58 -8.41 3.87 32.28
CA TRP A 58 -7.99 5.26 32.16
C TRP A 58 -8.62 5.93 30.94
N THR A 59 -8.99 7.20 31.12
CA THR A 59 -9.36 8.10 30.03
C THR A 59 -8.16 8.36 29.11
N GLU A 60 -8.44 8.85 27.90
CA GLU A 60 -7.40 9.25 26.93
C GLU A 60 -6.43 10.27 27.54
N ASP A 61 -6.96 11.22 28.33
CA ASP A 61 -6.18 12.30 28.91
C ASP A 61 -5.22 11.84 30.02
N GLU A 62 -5.67 10.92 30.88
CA GLU A 62 -4.84 10.33 31.93
C GLU A 62 -3.68 9.51 31.34
N ARG A 63 -3.97 8.76 30.28
CA ARG A 63 -2.95 8.00 29.53
C ARG A 63 -1.93 8.94 28.87
N GLY A 64 -2.42 10.02 28.25
CA GLY A 64 -1.57 11.04 27.65
C GLY A 64 -0.61 11.66 28.65
N LYS A 65 -1.12 12.12 29.80
CA LYS A 65 -0.29 12.70 30.88
C LYS A 65 0.75 11.72 31.42
N TYR A 66 0.39 10.44 31.61
CA TYR A 66 1.34 9.42 32.03
C TYR A 66 2.47 9.21 31.02
N ILE A 67 2.14 9.09 29.73
CA ILE A 67 3.13 8.93 28.65
C ILE A 67 4.06 10.14 28.60
N LEU A 68 3.51 11.36 28.68
CA LEU A 68 4.31 12.58 28.71
C LEU A 68 5.27 12.63 29.90
N THR A 69 4.79 12.27 31.09
CA THR A 69 5.60 12.23 32.31
C THR A 69 6.72 11.19 32.21
N LYS A 70 6.43 10.02 31.65
CA LYS A 70 7.44 8.97 31.44
C LYS A 70 8.46 9.34 30.37
N ALA A 71 8.03 9.95 29.28
CA ALA A 71 8.92 10.48 28.26
C ALA A 71 9.86 11.56 28.85
N GLN A 72 9.32 12.46 29.68
CA GLN A 72 10.11 13.47 30.39
C GLN A 72 11.13 12.83 31.34
N GLN A 73 10.76 11.80 32.10
CA GLN A 73 11.71 11.05 32.95
C GLN A 73 12.83 10.39 32.13
N VAL A 74 12.50 9.84 30.95
CA VAL A 74 13.51 9.26 30.04
C VAL A 74 14.47 10.34 29.55
N LEU A 75 13.96 11.52 29.16
CA LEU A 75 14.77 12.68 28.76
C LEU A 75 15.71 13.13 29.88
N GLU A 76 15.20 13.35 31.09
CA GLU A 76 15.98 13.75 32.26
C GLU A 76 17.06 12.73 32.61
N SER A 77 16.75 11.43 32.50
CA SER A 77 17.74 10.37 32.73
C SER A 77 18.91 10.37 31.74
N ARG A 78 18.72 10.97 30.56
CA ARG A 78 19.66 11.01 29.44
C ARG A 78 20.33 12.36 29.23
N GLY A 79 19.77 13.45 29.79
CA GLY A 79 20.21 14.83 29.57
C GLY A 79 21.66 15.16 29.94
N SER A 80 22.37 14.26 30.62
CA SER A 80 23.78 14.43 31.01
C SER A 80 24.79 13.66 30.14
N SER A 81 24.35 12.98 29.08
CA SER A 81 25.21 12.14 28.25
C SER A 81 25.67 12.84 26.97
N SER A 82 26.97 12.79 26.68
CA SER A 82 27.58 13.24 25.42
C SER A 82 27.37 12.29 24.24
N THR A 83 26.61 11.21 24.43
CA THR A 83 26.47 10.15 23.43
C THR A 83 25.38 10.48 22.42
N VAL A 84 25.72 10.34 21.14
CA VAL A 84 24.85 10.57 19.99
C VAL A 84 23.70 9.55 19.95
N VAL A 85 22.47 10.05 19.86
CA VAL A 85 21.29 9.23 19.57
C VAL A 85 21.19 9.02 18.07
N ARG A 86 21.15 7.77 17.62
CA ARG A 86 21.04 7.41 16.20
C ARG A 86 19.59 7.32 15.72
N SER A 87 18.66 6.93 16.57
CA SER A 87 17.27 6.74 16.17
C SER A 87 16.30 7.27 17.22
N VAL A 88 15.35 8.09 16.79
CA VAL A 88 14.31 8.67 17.64
C VAL A 88 12.94 8.32 17.06
N LYS A 89 12.14 7.62 17.85
CA LYS A 89 10.75 7.29 17.55
C LYS A 89 9.84 7.79 18.66
N LEU A 90 9.01 8.76 18.32
CA LEU A 90 7.98 9.33 19.17
C LEU A 90 6.61 8.93 18.61
N ASP A 91 6.02 7.88 19.16
CA ASP A 91 4.66 7.45 18.85
C ASP A 91 3.71 7.92 19.94
N LEU A 92 3.07 9.04 19.65
CA LEU A 92 2.13 9.74 20.53
C LEU A 92 0.69 9.65 19.99
N SER A 93 0.45 8.73 19.06
CA SER A 93 -0.82 8.54 18.35
C SER A 93 -2.07 8.47 19.23
N THR A 94 -1.92 7.97 20.46
CA THR A 94 -3.03 7.75 21.40
C THR A 94 -3.27 8.90 22.37
N CYS A 95 -2.59 10.03 22.18
CA CYS A 95 -2.54 11.15 23.14
C CYS A 95 -2.96 12.48 22.50
N GLN A 96 -3.70 12.45 21.38
CA GLN A 96 -3.90 13.60 20.50
C GLN A 96 -4.39 14.85 21.23
N LYS A 97 -5.43 14.74 22.07
CA LYS A 97 -5.98 15.89 22.84
C LYS A 97 -4.98 16.49 23.82
N VAL A 98 -4.22 15.66 24.52
CA VAL A 98 -3.22 16.11 25.49
C VAL A 98 -2.02 16.74 24.77
N ILE A 99 -1.59 16.19 23.64
CA ILE A 99 -0.54 16.77 22.81
C ILE A 99 -0.96 18.15 22.32
N VAL A 100 -2.16 18.28 21.76
CA VAL A 100 -2.72 19.57 21.32
C VAL A 100 -2.65 20.62 22.43
N SER A 101 -3.02 20.24 23.66
CA SER A 101 -2.90 21.15 24.81
C SER A 101 -1.45 21.42 25.22
N ALA A 102 -0.54 20.45 25.07
CA ALA A 102 0.87 20.57 25.46
C ALA A 102 1.75 21.27 24.40
N THR A 103 1.37 21.19 23.12
CA THR A 103 2.01 21.92 22.01
C THR A 103 1.61 23.38 22.07
N SER A 104 0.32 23.67 22.30
CA SER A 104 -0.17 25.05 22.46
C SER A 104 0.29 25.74 23.76
N ALA A 105 0.50 25.00 24.84
CA ALA A 105 0.91 25.57 26.13
C ALA A 105 2.43 25.68 26.34
N GLY A 106 3.28 25.12 25.47
CA GLY A 106 4.74 25.17 25.71
C GLY A 106 5.67 24.43 24.77
N GLY A 107 5.22 23.99 23.58
CA GLY A 107 6.12 23.38 22.59
C GLY A 107 6.88 22.16 23.10
N LEU A 108 6.29 21.35 23.99
CA LEU A 108 6.97 20.22 24.65
C LEU A 108 7.61 19.25 23.64
N VAL A 109 6.90 18.97 22.54
CA VAL A 109 7.39 18.12 21.45
C VAL A 109 8.64 18.72 20.80
N ASP A 110 8.69 20.05 20.60
CA ASP A 110 9.85 20.74 20.04
C ASP A 110 11.05 20.67 20.98
N CYS A 111 10.82 20.84 22.29
CA CYS A 111 11.87 20.67 23.31
C CYS A 111 12.47 19.26 23.28
N TRP A 112 11.63 18.24 23.09
CA TRP A 112 12.08 16.85 22.98
C TRP A 112 12.86 16.62 21.69
N LEU A 113 12.35 17.09 20.55
CA LEU A 113 13.05 16.99 19.27
C LEU A 113 14.40 17.70 19.34
N ARG A 114 14.49 18.93 19.87
CA ARG A 114 15.76 19.65 20.09
C ARG A 114 16.75 18.90 20.97
N SER A 115 16.26 18.12 21.93
CA SER A 115 17.12 17.36 22.84
C SER A 115 17.78 16.16 22.15
N PHE A 116 17.11 15.55 21.17
CA PHE A 116 17.57 14.32 20.53
C PHE A 116 18.11 14.50 19.10
N VAL A 117 17.63 15.50 18.38
CA VAL A 117 18.08 15.81 17.02
C VAL A 117 19.43 16.51 17.11
N LYS A 118 20.48 15.69 17.05
CA LYS A 118 21.90 16.08 17.12
C LYS A 118 22.68 15.38 16.00
N PRO A 119 23.91 15.81 15.68
CA PRO A 119 24.72 15.18 14.63
C PRO A 119 24.91 13.69 14.89
N GLY A 120 24.74 12.87 13.84
CA GLY A 120 24.77 11.41 13.92
C GLY A 120 23.41 10.75 14.15
N ILE A 121 22.31 11.52 14.17
CA ILE A 121 20.95 11.00 14.00
C ILE A 121 20.77 10.41 12.60
N GLU A 122 20.28 9.19 12.52
CA GLU A 122 20.05 8.42 11.30
C GLU A 122 18.55 8.29 11.01
N ASP A 123 17.71 8.17 12.05
CA ASP A 123 16.25 7.98 11.89
C ASP A 123 15.44 8.91 12.79
N ILE A 124 14.46 9.60 12.21
CA ILE A 124 13.46 10.40 12.93
C ILE A 124 12.07 9.86 12.58
N THR A 125 11.30 9.48 13.59
CA THR A 125 9.90 9.05 13.46
C THR A 125 9.04 9.80 14.46
N LEU A 126 8.06 10.56 13.98
CA LEU A 126 7.08 11.28 14.78
C LEU A 126 5.67 10.87 14.34
N PHE A 127 4.88 10.30 15.25
CA PHE A 127 3.49 9.96 15.01
C PHE A 127 2.56 10.64 16.02
N LEU A 128 1.71 11.56 15.55
CA LEU A 128 0.81 12.34 16.41
C LEU A 128 -0.64 11.86 16.41
N SER A 129 -1.05 11.05 15.43
CA SER A 129 -2.36 10.38 15.43
C SER A 129 -2.21 8.90 15.11
N GLU A 130 -3.22 8.11 15.46
CA GLU A 130 -3.26 6.70 15.09
C GLU A 130 -3.18 6.54 13.58
N TRP A 131 -2.27 5.67 13.16
CA TRP A 131 -2.22 5.13 11.81
C TRP A 131 -3.36 4.13 11.69
N ASP A 132 -4.57 4.64 11.47
CA ASP A 132 -5.70 3.75 11.32
C ASP A 132 -5.59 3.06 9.95
N ASN A 133 -5.27 1.77 9.96
CA ASN A 133 -5.21 0.96 8.73
C ASN A 133 -6.60 0.77 8.12
N ASN A 134 -7.65 1.09 8.87
CA ASN A 134 -9.04 0.91 8.48
C ASN A 134 -9.63 2.20 7.85
N ASP A 135 -9.06 2.60 6.72
CA ASP A 135 -9.47 3.76 5.89
C ASP A 135 -10.91 3.69 5.32
N TYR A 136 -11.77 2.81 5.82
CA TYR A 136 -13.14 2.62 5.30
C TYR A 136 -14.06 3.83 5.55
N TYR A 137 -13.73 4.70 6.52
CA TYR A 137 -14.60 5.81 6.96
C TYR A 137 -14.20 7.20 6.45
N TYR A 138 -13.05 7.38 5.79
CA TYR A 138 -12.56 8.71 5.39
C TYR A 138 -13.03 9.20 4.01
N TYR A 139 -14.05 8.56 3.43
CA TYR A 139 -14.76 9.11 2.25
C TYR A 139 -15.57 10.38 2.57
N TYR A 140 -15.79 10.69 3.85
CA TYR A 140 -16.48 11.90 4.30
C TYR A 140 -15.52 12.73 5.15
N GLY A 141 -15.22 13.93 4.65
CA GLY A 141 -14.13 14.78 5.10
C GLY A 141 -14.07 15.04 6.61
N HIS A 142 -12.86 14.96 7.13
CA HIS A 142 -12.43 15.82 8.21
C HIS A 142 -11.18 16.54 7.70
N ASP A 143 -11.39 17.76 7.20
CA ASP A 143 -10.32 18.73 6.92
C ASP A 143 -9.77 19.22 8.26
N CYS A 144 -9.07 18.35 9.00
CA CYS A 144 -8.33 18.76 10.18
C CYS A 144 -6.92 19.08 9.74
N LEU A 145 -6.67 20.37 9.45
CA LEU A 145 -5.30 20.86 9.36
C LEU A 145 -4.56 20.47 10.64
N PRO A 146 -3.32 19.98 10.54
CA PRO A 146 -2.57 19.58 11.71
C PRO A 146 -2.34 20.79 12.63
N GLU A 147 -2.67 20.63 13.90
CA GLU A 147 -2.51 21.68 14.92
C GLU A 147 -1.04 21.88 15.35
N TYR A 148 -0.15 20.98 14.93
CA TYR A 148 1.27 21.02 15.20
C TYR A 148 2.06 21.09 13.90
N THR A 149 3.05 21.97 13.84
CA THR A 149 4.00 22.10 12.72
C THR A 149 5.37 21.58 13.15
N PHE A 150 5.92 20.65 12.38
CA PHE A 150 7.26 20.15 12.60
C PHE A 150 8.30 21.27 12.39
N PRO A 151 9.20 21.51 13.35
CA PRO A 151 10.21 22.56 13.24
C PRO A 151 11.32 22.14 12.26
N CYS A 152 11.14 22.48 10.99
CA CYS A 152 12.11 22.20 9.92
C CYS A 152 13.52 22.73 10.24
N SER A 153 13.65 23.83 11.00
CA SER A 153 14.95 24.35 11.46
C SER A 153 15.78 23.35 12.26
N LEU A 154 15.18 22.34 12.89
CA LEU A 154 15.95 21.25 13.51
C LEU A 154 16.77 20.44 12.52
N LEU A 155 16.39 20.48 11.24
CA LEU A 155 17.08 19.83 10.14
C LEU A 155 18.00 20.81 9.38
N SER A 156 17.99 22.09 9.75
CA SER A 156 18.73 23.16 9.11
C SER A 156 19.16 24.18 10.15
N ASP A 157 20.28 23.93 10.82
CA ASP A 157 21.06 25.03 11.37
C ASP A 157 22.55 24.70 11.54
N ASP A 158 23.30 25.80 11.64
CA ASP A 158 24.73 25.98 11.47
C ASP A 158 25.64 25.23 12.49
N ASP A 159 26.88 25.02 12.05
CA ASP A 159 28.04 24.42 12.75
C ASP A 159 28.14 22.88 12.85
N GLU A 160 27.05 22.11 13.01
CA GLU A 160 27.17 20.64 13.06
C GLU A 160 26.11 19.92 12.20
N LYS A 161 26.47 19.68 10.93
CA LYS A 161 25.55 19.19 9.90
C LYS A 161 24.97 17.81 10.26
N ILE A 162 23.64 17.71 10.34
CA ILE A 162 22.88 16.45 10.37
C ILE A 162 22.97 15.82 8.97
N THR A 163 24.14 15.27 8.65
CA THR A 163 24.40 14.61 7.36
C THR A 163 24.08 13.12 7.40
N SER A 164 23.94 12.53 8.59
CA SER A 164 23.71 11.11 8.81
C SER A 164 22.26 10.67 8.63
N LEU A 165 21.30 11.60 8.49
CA LEU A 165 19.88 11.27 8.46
C LEU A 165 19.53 10.47 7.20
N GLN A 166 19.04 9.25 7.41
CA GLN A 166 18.67 8.28 6.40
C GLN A 166 17.16 8.06 6.29
N SER A 167 16.42 8.25 7.38
CA SER A 167 14.96 8.05 7.42
C SER A 167 14.22 9.20 8.11
N LEU A 168 13.19 9.70 7.46
CA LEU A 168 12.27 10.69 8.02
C LEU A 168 10.82 10.19 7.88
N SER A 169 10.17 9.94 9.00
CA SER A 169 8.78 9.51 9.07
C SER A 169 7.96 10.48 9.93
N LEU A 170 7.01 11.19 9.33
CA LEU A 170 6.16 12.17 9.98
C LEU A 170 4.69 11.79 9.83
N SER A 171 3.90 11.91 10.90
CA SER A 171 2.44 11.85 10.79
C SER A 171 1.69 12.94 11.55
N SER A 172 0.60 13.40 10.92
CA SER A 172 -0.38 14.34 11.48
C SER A 172 0.25 15.65 11.98
N CYS A 173 1.16 16.21 11.17
CA CYS A 173 1.85 17.48 11.44
C CYS A 173 1.98 18.33 10.17
N GLY A 174 2.15 19.65 10.32
CA GLY A 174 2.61 20.52 9.24
C GLY A 174 4.08 20.29 8.94
N PHE A 175 4.47 20.35 7.68
CA PHE A 175 5.86 20.22 7.24
C PHE A 175 6.14 21.24 6.15
N HIS A 176 6.84 22.31 6.52
CA HIS A 176 7.08 23.48 5.66
C HIS A 176 8.58 23.70 5.45
N PRO A 177 9.26 22.85 4.66
CA PRO A 177 10.65 23.05 4.27
C PRO A 177 10.76 24.28 3.35
N ASN A 178 11.76 25.12 3.60
CA ASN A 178 12.02 26.30 2.78
C ASN A 178 13.09 26.03 1.71
N GLU A 179 13.13 26.85 0.67
CA GLU A 179 14.08 26.73 -0.44
C GLU A 179 15.55 26.86 0.01
N GLY A 180 15.84 27.75 0.96
CA GLY A 180 17.19 27.98 1.49
C GLY A 180 17.83 26.76 2.15
N MET A 181 17.02 25.86 2.71
CA MET A 181 17.48 24.61 3.32
C MET A 181 18.06 23.62 2.30
N THR A 182 17.62 23.70 1.03
CA THR A 182 18.01 22.76 -0.04
C THR A 182 19.29 23.16 -0.76
N THR A 183 19.47 24.47 -0.96
CA THR A 183 20.48 25.04 -1.87
C THR A 183 21.82 25.30 -1.19
N LEU A 184 21.84 25.52 0.12
CA LEU A 184 23.06 25.95 0.83
C LEU A 184 23.74 24.86 1.67
N LEU A 185 23.03 23.81 2.13
CA LEU A 185 23.52 23.01 3.27
C LEU A 185 23.63 21.50 3.04
N GLY A 186 23.02 20.93 2.00
CA GLY A 186 23.14 19.48 1.73
C GLY A 186 22.64 18.57 2.86
N CYS A 187 21.73 19.05 3.71
CA CYS A 187 21.23 18.37 4.91
C CYS A 187 20.54 17.03 4.61
N TRP A 188 20.05 16.82 3.39
CA TRP A 188 19.24 15.63 3.03
C TRP A 188 19.92 14.69 2.05
N LYS A 189 21.24 14.85 1.84
CA LYS A 189 22.00 14.07 0.85
C LYS A 189 21.96 12.57 1.09
N ASN A 190 21.83 12.12 2.34
CA ASN A 190 21.81 10.71 2.71
C ASN A 190 20.40 10.17 3.00
N LEU A 191 19.36 11.00 2.85
CA LEU A 191 17.99 10.62 3.15
C LEU A 191 17.51 9.60 2.11
N SER A 192 17.35 8.36 2.54
CA SER A 192 16.99 7.21 1.70
C SER A 192 15.49 6.91 1.74
N THR A 193 14.82 7.18 2.87
CA THR A 193 13.42 6.83 3.09
C THR A 193 12.67 8.02 3.67
N VAL A 194 11.58 8.41 3.01
CA VAL A 194 10.65 9.43 3.48
C VAL A 194 9.25 8.86 3.55
N CYS A 195 8.60 9.03 4.70
CA CYS A 195 7.21 8.62 4.93
C CYS A 195 6.42 9.78 5.54
N LEU A 196 5.47 10.32 4.78
CA LEU A 196 4.59 11.40 5.23
C LEU A 196 3.16 10.87 5.27
N HIS A 197 2.51 10.97 6.44
CA HIS A 197 1.12 10.54 6.62
C HIS A 197 0.27 11.62 7.27
N ARG A 198 -0.81 12.08 6.62
CA ARG A 198 -1.62 13.22 7.11
C ARG A 198 -0.78 14.46 7.38
N VAL A 199 0.25 14.67 6.55
CA VAL A 199 1.16 15.81 6.67
C VAL A 199 0.67 16.94 5.78
N ALA A 200 0.55 18.14 6.34
CA ALA A 200 0.26 19.34 5.56
C ALA A 200 1.57 19.90 4.99
N VAL A 201 1.72 19.78 3.67
CA VAL A 201 2.86 20.26 2.89
C VAL A 201 2.35 20.78 1.54
N ALA A 202 2.76 21.98 1.14
CA ALA A 202 2.40 22.54 -0.16
C ALA A 202 3.20 21.90 -1.31
N ASP A 203 2.67 22.00 -2.53
CA ASP A 203 3.30 21.43 -3.73
C ASP A 203 4.74 21.93 -3.94
N GLU A 204 4.94 23.24 -3.79
CA GLU A 204 6.25 23.89 -3.96
C GLU A 204 7.25 23.46 -2.89
N GLU A 205 6.79 23.42 -1.63
CA GLU A 205 7.59 22.99 -0.47
C GLU A 205 8.07 21.54 -0.63
N LEU A 206 7.18 20.65 -1.07
CA LEU A 206 7.55 19.26 -1.36
C LEU A 206 8.55 19.18 -2.52
N GLY A 207 8.38 20.01 -3.56
CA GLY A 207 9.30 20.11 -4.68
C GLY A 207 10.71 20.50 -4.24
N PHE A 208 10.84 21.53 -3.41
CA PHE A 208 12.11 21.94 -2.81
C PHE A 208 12.71 20.79 -1.99
N PHE A 209 11.93 20.19 -1.10
CA PHE A 209 12.37 19.07 -0.28
C PHE A 209 12.94 17.91 -1.09
N LEU A 210 12.22 17.47 -2.12
CA LEU A 210 12.65 16.37 -2.98
C LEU A 210 13.90 16.71 -3.80
N ALA A 211 14.10 17.96 -4.20
CA ALA A 211 15.30 18.38 -4.93
C ALA A 211 16.60 18.19 -4.11
N GLY A 212 16.52 18.30 -2.78
CA GLY A 212 17.66 18.11 -1.88
C GLY A 212 17.98 16.65 -1.53
N CYS A 213 17.05 15.71 -1.78
CA CYS A 213 17.13 14.32 -1.31
C CYS A 213 17.80 13.37 -2.30
N LEU A 214 19.04 13.63 -2.72
CA LEU A 214 19.69 12.90 -3.83
C LEU A 214 19.85 11.38 -3.62
N ALA A 215 19.88 10.90 -2.37
CA ALA A 215 19.96 9.48 -2.05
C ALA A 215 18.59 8.79 -1.85
N LEU A 216 17.47 9.48 -2.11
CA LEU A 216 16.14 8.96 -1.82
C LEU A 216 15.84 7.70 -2.64
N GLU A 217 15.52 6.61 -1.94
CA GLU A 217 15.17 5.31 -2.52
C GLU A 217 13.66 5.04 -2.42
N ARG A 218 13.01 5.53 -1.36
CA ARG A 218 11.60 5.27 -1.06
C ARG A 218 10.88 6.54 -0.61
N LEU A 219 9.83 6.90 -1.35
CA LEU A 219 8.92 7.99 -1.00
C LEU A 219 7.51 7.42 -0.74
N THR A 220 6.98 7.65 0.46
CA THR A 220 5.61 7.28 0.82
C THR A 220 4.83 8.51 1.25
N LEU A 221 3.73 8.80 0.55
CA LEU A 221 2.76 9.83 0.87
C LEU A 221 1.41 9.17 1.17
N SER A 222 0.76 9.52 2.27
CA SER A 222 -0.51 8.90 2.67
C SER A 222 -1.43 9.92 3.33
N CYS A 223 -2.64 10.13 2.79
CA CYS A 223 -3.59 11.12 3.32
C CYS A 223 -3.02 12.56 3.39
N CYS A 224 -2.08 12.91 2.50
CA CYS A 224 -1.53 14.26 2.42
C CYS A 224 -2.43 15.10 1.52
N ASP A 225 -3.49 15.65 2.10
CA ASP A 225 -4.57 16.27 1.34
C ASP A 225 -4.27 17.68 0.84
N THR A 226 -3.16 18.30 1.26
CA THR A 226 -2.72 19.61 0.76
C THR A 226 -2.05 19.54 -0.61
N ILE A 227 -1.59 18.35 -1.03
CA ILE A 227 -0.81 18.19 -2.25
C ILE A 227 -1.74 18.09 -3.47
N GLY A 228 -1.66 19.04 -4.40
CA GLY A 228 -2.38 19.07 -5.67
C GLY A 228 -1.58 18.47 -6.83
N SER A 229 -0.27 18.69 -6.84
CA SER A 229 0.66 18.25 -7.89
C SER A 229 1.94 17.68 -7.30
N LEU A 230 2.21 16.41 -7.59
CA LEU A 230 3.46 15.75 -7.22
C LEU A 230 4.43 15.74 -8.39
N LYS A 231 5.50 16.54 -8.29
CA LYS A 231 6.60 16.57 -9.25
C LYS A 231 7.85 15.96 -8.65
N ILE A 232 8.27 14.81 -9.17
CA ILE A 232 9.47 14.12 -8.70
C ILE A 232 10.63 14.51 -9.63
N PRO A 233 11.68 15.18 -9.11
CA PRO A 233 12.76 15.70 -9.95
C PRO A 233 13.62 14.57 -10.54
N HIS A 234 14.17 14.80 -11.74
CA HIS A 234 15.07 13.86 -12.41
C HIS A 234 16.37 13.57 -11.64
N ALA A 235 16.78 14.49 -10.76
CA ALA A 235 17.94 14.32 -9.90
C ALA A 235 17.83 13.09 -8.96
N LEU A 236 16.63 12.59 -8.70
CA LEU A 236 16.36 11.42 -7.85
C LEU A 236 16.67 10.10 -8.58
N ARG A 237 17.95 9.88 -8.87
CA ARG A 237 18.45 8.70 -9.58
C ARG A 237 18.43 7.42 -8.75
N ARG A 238 18.19 7.48 -7.45
CA ARG A 238 18.11 6.31 -6.58
C ARG A 238 16.68 5.91 -6.22
N LEU A 239 15.68 6.71 -6.61
CA LEU A 239 14.29 6.48 -6.22
C LEU A 239 13.76 5.23 -6.93
N ARG A 240 13.51 4.17 -6.15
CA ARG A 240 13.01 2.88 -6.65
C ARG A 240 11.53 2.67 -6.35
N SER A 241 11.03 3.22 -5.23
CA SER A 241 9.66 2.99 -4.78
C SER A 241 8.93 4.29 -4.49
N LEU A 242 7.83 4.53 -5.20
CA LEU A 242 6.87 5.58 -4.91
C LEU A 242 5.57 4.95 -4.40
N ARG A 243 5.10 5.38 -3.23
CA ARG A 243 3.80 4.98 -2.69
C ARG A 243 2.98 6.24 -2.40
N VAL A 244 1.82 6.36 -3.01
CA VAL A 244 0.88 7.47 -2.80
C VAL A 244 -0.47 6.87 -2.46
N ARG A 245 -1.00 7.22 -1.29
CA ARG A 245 -2.26 6.69 -0.78
C ARG A 245 -3.20 7.80 -0.31
N SER A 246 -4.48 7.69 -0.65
CA SER A 246 -5.60 8.49 -0.15
C SER A 246 -5.33 10.00 -0.12
N CYS A 247 -4.56 10.56 -1.06
CA CYS A 247 -4.33 12.01 -1.15
C CYS A 247 -5.46 12.64 -1.96
N ARG A 248 -6.36 13.36 -1.31
CA ARG A 248 -7.66 13.77 -1.86
C ARG A 248 -7.55 14.84 -2.95
N LEU A 249 -6.71 15.85 -2.76
CA LEU A 249 -6.55 16.95 -3.71
C LEU A 249 -5.58 16.64 -4.85
N LEU A 250 -4.85 15.53 -4.78
CA LEU A 250 -3.83 15.18 -5.77
C LEU A 250 -4.47 14.92 -7.13
N ARG A 251 -4.16 15.77 -8.11
CA ARG A 251 -4.64 15.65 -9.49
C ARG A 251 -3.57 15.22 -10.46
N THR A 252 -2.30 15.48 -10.15
CA THR A 252 -1.21 15.25 -11.10
C THR A 252 -0.01 14.58 -10.43
N ILE A 253 0.55 13.58 -11.11
CA ILE A 253 1.83 12.96 -10.74
C ILE A 253 2.72 12.97 -11.97
N GLU A 254 3.85 13.67 -11.88
CA GLU A 254 4.87 13.72 -12.92
C GLU A 254 6.19 13.27 -12.29
N SER A 255 6.73 12.15 -12.77
CA SER A 255 8.00 11.63 -12.29
C SER A 255 9.09 11.73 -13.35
N GLY A 256 10.17 12.46 -13.05
CA GLY A 256 11.39 12.46 -13.83
C GLY A 256 12.42 11.42 -13.39
N ALA A 257 12.15 10.63 -12.33
CA ALA A 257 13.13 9.71 -11.75
C ALA A 257 13.41 8.52 -12.68
N PRO A 258 14.67 8.29 -13.12
CA PRO A 258 14.98 7.29 -14.14
C PRO A 258 15.00 5.84 -13.63
N MET A 259 15.17 5.64 -12.31
CA MET A 259 15.37 4.33 -11.66
C MET A 259 14.12 3.79 -10.93
N LEU A 260 12.94 4.36 -11.23
CA LEU A 260 11.69 4.02 -10.56
C LEU A 260 11.20 2.62 -10.93
N ALA A 261 11.25 1.68 -9.98
CA ALA A 261 10.89 0.28 -10.20
C ALA A 261 9.45 -0.03 -9.78
N THR A 262 8.92 0.64 -8.76
CA THR A 262 7.59 0.36 -8.22
C THR A 262 6.83 1.64 -7.91
N VAL A 263 5.61 1.73 -8.44
CA VAL A 263 4.66 2.81 -8.16
C VAL A 263 3.40 2.19 -7.59
N TRP A 264 3.08 2.50 -6.34
CA TRP A 264 1.81 2.14 -5.73
C TRP A 264 0.97 3.40 -5.57
N TYR A 265 -0.13 3.46 -6.32
CA TYR A 265 -1.15 4.48 -6.24
C TYR A 265 -2.44 3.91 -5.64
N ASP A 266 -2.96 4.55 -4.61
CA ASP A 266 -4.22 4.20 -3.95
C ASP A 266 -5.02 5.48 -3.76
N GLY A 267 -6.04 5.78 -4.55
CA GLY A 267 -6.66 7.11 -4.51
C GLY A 267 -7.67 7.39 -5.63
N TRP A 268 -7.85 8.67 -5.94
CA TRP A 268 -8.80 9.14 -6.96
C TRP A 268 -8.17 9.18 -8.37
N PRO A 269 -8.94 9.14 -9.47
CA PRO A 269 -8.38 9.28 -10.81
C PRO A 269 -7.59 10.58 -10.99
N LEU A 270 -6.34 10.46 -11.47
CA LEU A 270 -5.47 11.61 -11.74
C LEU A 270 -5.83 12.23 -13.09
N LEU A 271 -5.78 13.56 -13.18
CA LEU A 271 -5.94 14.27 -14.44
C LEU A 271 -4.73 14.03 -15.35
N ARG A 272 -3.53 14.00 -14.77
CA ARG A 272 -2.26 13.76 -15.47
C ARG A 272 -1.41 12.79 -14.68
N PHE A 273 -0.91 11.77 -15.37
CA PHE A 273 0.05 10.81 -14.83
C PHE A 273 1.13 10.63 -15.88
N SER A 274 2.38 10.83 -15.51
CA SER A 274 3.53 10.59 -16.38
C SER A 274 4.70 10.06 -15.57
N LEU A 275 5.27 8.96 -16.02
CA LEU A 275 6.54 8.43 -15.57
C LEU A 275 7.50 8.62 -16.74
N GLY A 276 8.49 9.51 -16.59
CA GLY A 276 9.26 10.15 -17.66
C GLY A 276 9.74 9.23 -18.78
N GLY A 277 9.89 9.78 -19.99
CA GLY A 277 10.02 9.03 -21.26
C GLY A 277 11.33 8.29 -21.53
N ALA A 278 12.14 7.99 -20.52
CA ALA A 278 13.33 7.15 -20.63
C ALA A 278 13.64 6.53 -19.25
N LEU A 279 12.78 5.63 -18.80
CA LEU A 279 13.08 4.86 -17.60
C LEU A 279 14.25 3.92 -17.94
N GLU A 280 15.32 3.99 -17.15
CA GLU A 280 16.43 3.05 -17.23
C GLU A 280 16.10 1.74 -16.47
N THR A 281 14.90 1.63 -15.90
CA THR A 281 14.47 0.47 -15.12
C THR A 281 14.18 -0.74 -16.00
N THR A 282 14.72 -1.89 -15.60
CA THR A 282 14.43 -3.16 -16.28
C THR A 282 13.02 -3.68 -16.02
N LYS A 283 12.41 -3.32 -14.88
CA LYS A 283 11.08 -3.79 -14.47
C LYS A 283 10.32 -2.68 -13.75
N LEU A 284 9.33 -2.08 -14.42
CA LEU A 284 8.39 -1.17 -13.79
C LEU A 284 7.13 -1.92 -13.38
N GLU A 285 6.73 -1.76 -12.12
CA GLU A 285 5.48 -2.26 -11.56
C GLU A 285 4.59 -1.11 -11.12
N VAL A 286 3.36 -1.04 -11.66
CA VAL A 286 2.34 -0.08 -11.21
C VAL A 286 1.21 -0.83 -10.51
N ARG A 287 0.90 -0.41 -9.28
CA ARG A 287 -0.23 -0.89 -8.50
C ARG A 287 -1.24 0.23 -8.31
N ALA A 288 -2.40 0.15 -8.96
CA ALA A 288 -3.49 1.11 -8.77
C ALA A 288 -4.62 0.44 -7.97
N THR A 289 -4.83 0.84 -6.72
CA THR A 289 -5.79 0.21 -5.81
C THR A 289 -6.87 1.17 -5.34
N ARG A 290 -8.04 0.62 -5.01
CA ARG A 290 -9.21 1.30 -4.45
C ARG A 290 -9.70 2.55 -5.20
N MET A 291 -9.36 2.65 -6.49
CA MET A 291 -9.86 3.68 -7.39
C MET A 291 -11.12 3.17 -8.09
N GLY A 292 -12.11 4.05 -8.28
CA GLY A 292 -13.27 3.77 -9.13
C GLY A 292 -12.89 3.87 -10.60
N ASP A 293 -13.46 3.01 -11.44
CA ASP A 293 -13.21 2.97 -12.89
C ASP A 293 -11.70 2.84 -13.22
N VAL A 294 -10.94 2.09 -12.41
CA VAL A 294 -9.49 1.97 -12.54
C VAL A 294 -9.07 1.25 -13.80
N ILE A 295 -9.90 0.34 -14.31
CA ILE A 295 -9.61 -0.39 -15.55
C ILE A 295 -9.70 0.56 -16.74
N GLN A 296 -10.70 1.44 -16.72
CA GLN A 296 -10.90 2.50 -17.72
C GLN A 296 -9.74 3.50 -17.71
N TYR A 297 -9.41 3.99 -16.52
CA TYR A 297 -8.31 4.91 -16.33
C TYR A 297 -6.98 4.29 -16.79
N ALA A 298 -6.71 3.06 -16.36
CA ALA A 298 -5.49 2.34 -16.69
C ALA A 298 -5.36 2.20 -18.20
N GLY A 299 -6.43 1.77 -18.87
CA GLY A 299 -6.45 1.59 -20.32
C GLY A 299 -6.22 2.88 -21.09
N ALA A 300 -6.84 3.98 -20.66
CA ALA A 300 -6.79 5.24 -21.37
C ALA A 300 -5.51 6.06 -21.12
N LYS A 301 -4.85 5.89 -19.96
CA LYS A 301 -3.76 6.78 -19.52
C LYS A 301 -2.42 6.08 -19.34
N LEU A 302 -2.38 4.83 -18.90
CA LEU A 302 -1.10 4.18 -18.58
C LEU A 302 -0.25 3.80 -19.81
N PRO A 303 -0.80 3.40 -20.97
CA PRO A 303 0.04 3.03 -22.11
C PRO A 303 0.96 4.18 -22.57
N SER A 304 0.46 5.42 -22.55
CA SER A 304 1.23 6.62 -22.93
C SER A 304 2.03 7.19 -21.77
N ALA A 305 1.55 7.04 -20.53
CA ALA A 305 2.24 7.54 -19.35
C ALA A 305 3.43 6.69 -18.88
N ALA A 306 3.44 5.40 -19.21
CA ALA A 306 4.44 4.43 -18.77
C ALA A 306 4.67 3.36 -19.86
N PRO A 307 5.37 3.70 -20.96
CA PRO A 307 5.56 2.78 -22.09
C PRO A 307 6.39 1.53 -21.75
N ASP A 308 7.28 1.64 -20.76
CA ASP A 308 8.19 0.56 -20.30
C ASP A 308 7.59 -0.31 -19.18
N LEU A 309 6.28 -0.21 -18.96
CA LEU A 309 5.56 -0.94 -17.91
C LEU A 309 5.56 -2.46 -18.17
N GLU A 310 6.17 -3.25 -17.27
CA GLU A 310 6.21 -4.71 -17.39
C GLU A 310 5.14 -5.41 -16.53
N THR A 311 4.81 -4.85 -15.36
CA THR A 311 3.83 -5.44 -14.43
C THR A 311 2.77 -4.42 -14.03
N LEU A 312 1.49 -4.79 -14.18
CA LEU A 312 0.36 -3.95 -13.81
C LEU A 312 -0.56 -4.70 -12.87
N VAL A 313 -0.83 -4.11 -11.70
CA VAL A 313 -1.77 -4.63 -10.71
C VAL A 313 -2.88 -3.61 -10.50
N LEU A 314 -4.09 -3.97 -10.92
CA LEU A 314 -5.29 -3.14 -10.75
C LEU A 314 -6.15 -3.74 -9.65
N SER A 315 -6.67 -2.89 -8.77
CA SER A 315 -7.69 -3.28 -7.80
C SER A 315 -8.77 -2.22 -7.73
N THR A 316 -9.94 -2.55 -8.25
CA THR A 316 -11.07 -1.62 -8.34
C THR A 316 -12.03 -1.75 -7.15
N VAL A 317 -12.67 -0.64 -6.77
CA VAL A 317 -13.79 -0.63 -5.81
C VAL A 317 -15.11 -0.83 -6.54
N TYR A 318 -15.29 -0.15 -7.67
CA TYR A 318 -16.44 -0.23 -8.55
C TYR A 318 -16.03 0.14 -9.99
N GLU A 319 -16.65 -0.50 -10.97
CA GLU A 319 -16.53 -0.16 -12.39
C GLU A 319 -17.93 0.12 -12.94
N ARG A 320 -18.16 1.30 -13.50
CA ARG A 320 -19.43 1.74 -14.09
C ARG A 320 -19.52 1.40 -15.57
N LEU A 321 -18.37 1.36 -16.25
CA LEU A 321 -18.30 1.23 -17.69
C LEU A 321 -18.12 -0.24 -18.11
N LYS A 322 -18.85 -0.61 -19.16
CA LYS A 322 -18.87 -1.99 -19.65
C LYS A 322 -17.55 -2.41 -20.28
N ALA A 323 -16.80 -1.55 -20.98
CA ALA A 323 -15.54 -1.90 -21.65
C ALA A 323 -14.49 -0.79 -21.60
N PRO A 324 -13.19 -1.11 -21.39
CA PRO A 324 -12.12 -0.12 -21.29
C PRO A 324 -11.86 0.60 -22.60
N VAL A 325 -11.71 1.92 -22.54
CA VAL A 325 -11.21 2.71 -23.68
C VAL A 325 -9.70 2.50 -23.79
N MET A 326 -9.25 1.90 -24.88
CA MET A 326 -7.85 1.57 -25.16
C MET A 326 -7.34 2.37 -26.38
N PRO A 327 -6.95 3.64 -26.23
CA PRO A 327 -6.43 4.44 -27.35
C PRO A 327 -5.06 3.97 -27.81
N ASP A 328 -4.28 3.37 -26.90
CA ASP A 328 -2.89 2.98 -27.10
C ASP A 328 -2.66 1.54 -26.58
N LYS A 329 -1.60 0.88 -27.04
CA LYS A 329 -1.22 -0.48 -26.63
C LYS A 329 -0.08 -0.50 -25.62
N PHE A 330 -0.15 -1.42 -24.66
CA PHE A 330 0.93 -1.71 -23.73
C PHE A 330 2.01 -2.56 -24.40
N LYS A 331 3.09 -1.93 -24.86
CA LYS A 331 4.12 -2.60 -25.67
C LYS A 331 4.94 -3.63 -24.89
N GLN A 332 5.23 -3.37 -23.61
CA GLN A 332 6.16 -4.16 -22.79
C GLN A 332 5.49 -4.91 -21.63
N LEU A 333 4.15 -4.84 -21.50
CA LEU A 333 3.45 -5.41 -20.36
C LEU A 333 3.43 -6.94 -20.44
N LYS A 334 4.15 -7.59 -19.52
CA LYS A 334 4.29 -9.05 -19.41
C LYS A 334 3.35 -9.67 -18.37
N HIS A 335 3.05 -8.93 -17.30
CA HIS A 335 2.25 -9.44 -16.19
C HIS A 335 1.09 -8.50 -15.86
N LEU A 336 -0.13 -8.99 -16.00
CA LEU A 336 -1.35 -8.25 -15.68
C LEU A 336 -2.12 -8.96 -14.56
N VAL A 337 -2.44 -8.21 -13.51
CA VAL A 337 -3.30 -8.65 -12.42
C VAL A 337 -4.47 -7.70 -12.28
N ILE A 338 -5.70 -8.21 -12.37
CA ILE A 338 -6.92 -7.43 -12.13
C ILE A 338 -7.66 -8.02 -10.94
N CYS A 339 -7.87 -7.22 -9.90
CA CYS A 339 -8.63 -7.57 -8.71
C CYS A 339 -9.97 -6.82 -8.72
N LEU A 340 -11.06 -7.56 -8.84
CA LEU A 340 -12.42 -7.05 -8.80
C LEU A 340 -13.04 -7.38 -7.43
N GLY A 341 -13.85 -6.48 -6.87
CA GLY A 341 -14.73 -6.82 -5.73
C GLY A 341 -14.17 -6.76 -4.33
N ARG A 342 -13.15 -5.94 -4.08
CA ARG A 342 -12.66 -5.73 -2.71
C ARG A 342 -13.57 -4.86 -1.83
N SER A 343 -14.71 -4.39 -2.33
CA SER A 343 -15.70 -3.61 -1.59
C SER A 343 -17.13 -4.09 -1.90
N THR A 344 -18.06 -3.85 -0.97
CA THR A 344 -19.43 -4.37 -0.95
C THR A 344 -20.36 -3.79 -2.01
N VAL A 345 -19.91 -2.81 -2.81
CA VAL A 345 -20.72 -2.08 -3.79
C VAL A 345 -20.13 -2.23 -5.19
N PHE A 346 -20.21 -3.43 -5.76
CA PHE A 346 -19.93 -3.63 -7.18
C PHE A 346 -21.22 -3.61 -7.98
N CYS A 347 -21.19 -3.08 -9.20
CA CYS A 347 -22.37 -3.01 -10.06
C CYS A 347 -22.86 -4.41 -10.42
N ALA A 348 -24.14 -4.69 -10.15
CA ALA A 348 -24.80 -5.89 -10.65
C ALA A 348 -24.75 -5.91 -12.19
N GLY A 349 -24.28 -7.01 -12.78
CA GLY A 349 -24.22 -7.14 -14.24
C GLY A 349 -22.96 -6.58 -14.91
N TYR A 350 -21.82 -6.54 -14.21
CA TYR A 350 -20.53 -6.32 -14.86
C TYR A 350 -20.29 -7.34 -15.99
N ASP A 351 -19.88 -6.85 -17.15
CA ASP A 351 -19.59 -7.67 -18.31
C ASP A 351 -18.11 -8.02 -18.33
N PHE A 352 -17.74 -9.20 -17.82
CA PHE A 352 -16.35 -9.64 -17.81
C PHE A 352 -15.74 -9.77 -19.21
N PHE A 353 -16.57 -10.02 -20.24
CA PHE A 353 -16.08 -10.22 -21.61
C PHE A 353 -15.35 -8.98 -22.15
N SER A 354 -15.69 -7.81 -21.65
CA SER A 354 -15.05 -6.57 -22.05
C SER A 354 -13.57 -6.44 -21.70
N LEU A 355 -13.08 -7.27 -20.78
CA LEU A 355 -11.66 -7.36 -20.48
C LEU A 355 -10.87 -7.90 -21.68
N ALA A 356 -11.52 -8.56 -22.65
CA ALA A 356 -10.90 -8.97 -23.91
C ALA A 356 -10.20 -7.80 -24.61
N CYS A 357 -10.86 -6.64 -24.71
CA CYS A 357 -10.26 -5.44 -25.32
C CYS A 357 -9.00 -4.97 -24.58
N PHE A 358 -8.92 -5.18 -23.25
CA PHE A 358 -7.73 -4.86 -22.48
C PHE A 358 -6.58 -5.84 -22.79
N LEU A 359 -6.90 -7.13 -22.92
CA LEU A 359 -5.93 -8.17 -23.27
C LEU A 359 -5.39 -7.97 -24.70
N ASP A 360 -6.25 -7.64 -25.66
CA ASP A 360 -5.88 -7.34 -27.05
C ASP A 360 -4.95 -6.13 -27.17
N ALA A 361 -4.99 -5.22 -26.19
CA ALA A 361 -4.10 -4.08 -26.09
C ALA A 361 -2.74 -4.42 -25.45
N CYS A 362 -2.49 -5.66 -25.04
CA CYS A 362 -1.27 -6.12 -24.37
C CYS A 362 -0.52 -7.20 -25.17
N PRO A 363 0.14 -6.88 -26.29
CA PRO A 363 0.77 -7.86 -27.19
C PRO A 363 1.93 -8.67 -26.58
N ALA A 364 2.60 -8.15 -25.55
CA ALA A 364 3.71 -8.82 -24.86
C ALA A 364 3.27 -9.61 -23.62
N LEU A 365 1.96 -9.77 -23.39
CA LEU A 365 1.45 -10.33 -22.15
C LEU A 365 1.77 -11.83 -22.04
N GLU A 366 2.47 -12.20 -20.96
CA GLU A 366 2.87 -13.58 -20.67
C GLU A 366 2.01 -14.22 -19.58
N THR A 367 1.55 -13.42 -18.61
CA THR A 367 0.74 -13.88 -17.47
C THR A 367 -0.44 -12.96 -17.21
N PHE A 368 -1.63 -13.55 -17.15
CA PHE A 368 -2.86 -12.86 -16.76
C PHE A 368 -3.47 -13.48 -15.50
N VAL A 369 -3.77 -12.66 -14.51
CA VAL A 369 -4.44 -13.08 -13.28
C VAL A 369 -5.68 -12.23 -13.04
N LEU A 370 -6.86 -12.85 -13.07
CA LEU A 370 -8.12 -12.24 -12.72
C LEU A 370 -8.57 -12.73 -11.34
N ARG A 371 -8.68 -11.83 -10.38
CA ARG A 371 -9.13 -12.11 -9.01
C ARG A 371 -10.50 -11.50 -8.78
N ILE A 372 -11.50 -12.34 -8.58
CA ILE A 372 -12.87 -11.92 -8.28
C ILE A 372 -13.13 -12.18 -6.80
N ALA A 373 -13.20 -11.12 -6.00
CA ALA A 373 -13.60 -11.19 -4.60
C ALA A 373 -15.12 -11.01 -4.49
N ASP A 374 -15.77 -11.87 -3.69
CA ASP A 374 -17.19 -11.78 -3.33
C ASP A 374 -18.19 -11.66 -4.50
N GLY A 375 -17.85 -12.24 -5.68
CA GLY A 375 -18.67 -12.19 -6.89
C GLY A 375 -20.12 -12.67 -6.69
N ILE A 376 -20.35 -13.56 -5.73
CA ILE A 376 -21.67 -14.09 -5.36
C ILE A 376 -22.65 -12.98 -4.91
N ARG A 377 -22.18 -11.92 -4.24
CA ARG A 377 -23.05 -10.80 -3.83
C ARG A 377 -23.52 -9.94 -5.00
N TRP A 378 -22.85 -10.03 -6.15
CA TRP A 378 -23.19 -9.25 -7.36
C TRP A 378 -24.35 -9.85 -8.15
N TYR A 379 -24.60 -11.15 -7.96
CA TYR A 379 -25.62 -11.91 -8.68
C TYR A 379 -26.83 -12.27 -7.81
N ASN A 380 -26.69 -12.24 -6.48
CA ASN A 380 -27.74 -12.62 -5.53
C ASN A 380 -28.60 -11.47 -4.96
N ASN A 381 -28.59 -10.27 -5.54
CA ASN A 381 -29.52 -9.22 -5.09
C ASN A 381 -30.98 -9.66 -5.40
N PRO A 382 -31.90 -9.74 -4.40
CA PRO A 382 -33.27 -10.21 -4.59
C PRO A 382 -34.10 -9.41 -5.61
N ASN A 383 -33.69 -8.18 -5.93
CA ASN A 383 -34.36 -7.33 -6.91
C ASN A 383 -33.93 -7.62 -8.36
N ARG A 384 -34.05 -8.86 -8.82
CA ARG A 384 -33.93 -9.18 -10.25
C ARG A 384 -35.22 -9.70 -10.85
N GLY A 385 -35.70 -8.96 -11.86
CA GLY A 385 -36.32 -9.56 -13.04
C GLY A 385 -35.42 -10.66 -13.59
N LYS A 386 -36.05 -11.77 -13.99
CA LYS A 386 -35.42 -13.03 -14.38
C LYS A 386 -34.25 -12.81 -15.34
N PRO A 387 -33.18 -13.62 -15.27
CA PRO A 387 -32.20 -13.67 -16.36
C PRO A 387 -32.98 -13.96 -17.64
N ASP A 388 -32.85 -13.10 -18.64
CA ASP A 388 -33.39 -13.35 -19.97
C ASP A 388 -32.79 -14.67 -20.46
N LYS A 389 -33.58 -15.73 -20.37
CA LYS A 389 -33.23 -17.06 -20.86
C LYS A 389 -33.09 -17.10 -22.38
N GLU A 390 -33.40 -16.00 -23.06
CA GLU A 390 -33.42 -15.88 -24.52
C GLU A 390 -32.39 -14.89 -25.10
N ALA A 391 -31.70 -14.08 -24.28
CA ALA A 391 -30.61 -13.23 -24.78
C ALA A 391 -29.28 -13.99 -24.92
N SER A 392 -29.16 -15.14 -24.25
CA SER A 392 -28.02 -16.06 -24.37
C SER A 392 -28.20 -16.96 -25.60
N TRP A 393 -27.21 -16.95 -26.51
CA TRP A 393 -27.08 -17.72 -27.76
C TRP A 393 -27.44 -17.03 -29.09
N LYS A 394 -27.96 -15.80 -29.09
CA LYS A 394 -28.17 -15.03 -30.33
C LYS A 394 -27.48 -13.66 -30.35
N ARG A 395 -26.24 -13.57 -29.86
CA ARG A 395 -25.29 -12.71 -30.57
C ARG A 395 -24.80 -13.53 -31.75
N GLN A 396 -25.56 -13.37 -32.83
CA GLN A 396 -25.20 -13.54 -34.23
C GLN A 396 -23.70 -13.73 -34.40
N GLU A 397 -23.34 -14.83 -35.06
CA GLU A 397 -22.10 -15.08 -35.80
C GLU A 397 -20.87 -14.27 -35.37
N VAL A 398 -19.80 -15.00 -35.07
CA VAL A 398 -18.40 -14.54 -34.90
C VAL A 398 -17.89 -13.88 -36.20
N SER A 399 -18.53 -12.78 -36.57
CA SER A 399 -18.31 -12.03 -37.78
C SER A 399 -18.19 -10.58 -37.34
N GLU A 400 -16.99 -10.04 -37.58
CA GLU A 400 -16.66 -8.60 -37.53
C GLU A 400 -16.17 -8.00 -36.20
N LEU A 401 -15.58 -8.79 -35.30
CA LEU A 401 -14.39 -8.29 -34.58
C LEU A 401 -13.17 -8.51 -35.47
N HIS A 402 -13.13 -7.63 -36.47
CA HIS A 402 -12.11 -7.47 -37.46
C HIS A 402 -10.71 -7.33 -36.82
N HIS A 403 -9.83 -8.24 -37.23
CA HIS A 403 -8.36 -8.15 -37.28
C HIS A 403 -7.62 -8.48 -35.97
N GLY A 404 -6.88 -9.59 -36.02
CA GLY A 404 -6.16 -10.21 -34.91
C GLY A 404 -5.24 -9.25 -34.15
N GLY A 405 -5.23 -9.44 -32.83
CA GLY A 405 -4.39 -8.70 -31.89
C GLY A 405 -3.68 -9.63 -30.92
N ILE A 406 -2.96 -10.63 -31.45
CA ILE A 406 -1.80 -11.34 -30.85
C ILE A 406 -1.81 -11.34 -29.31
N ILE A 407 -2.66 -12.18 -28.71
CA ILE A 407 -2.37 -12.76 -27.39
C ILE A 407 -1.36 -13.93 -27.61
N GLY A 408 -0.33 -13.69 -28.43
CA GLY A 408 0.57 -14.73 -28.94
C GLY A 408 1.67 -15.13 -27.98
N ASN A 409 1.78 -14.43 -26.83
CA ASN A 409 2.80 -14.68 -25.82
C ASN A 409 2.21 -15.14 -24.48
N LEU A 410 0.88 -15.24 -24.37
CA LEU A 410 0.23 -15.53 -23.09
C LEU A 410 0.39 -17.01 -22.77
N ARG A 411 1.21 -17.30 -21.76
CA ARG A 411 1.53 -18.66 -21.32
C ARG A 411 0.68 -19.11 -20.15
N LYS A 412 0.34 -18.18 -19.24
CA LYS A 412 -0.34 -18.51 -17.98
C LYS A 412 -1.54 -17.64 -17.70
N VAL A 413 -2.67 -18.29 -17.46
CA VAL A 413 -3.92 -17.64 -17.04
C VAL A 413 -4.39 -18.20 -15.71
N THR A 414 -4.76 -17.33 -14.78
CA THR A 414 -5.34 -17.74 -13.50
C THR A 414 -6.56 -16.88 -13.19
N ILE A 415 -7.72 -17.52 -13.09
CA ILE A 415 -8.98 -16.87 -12.69
C ILE A 415 -9.40 -17.45 -11.35
N THR A 416 -9.44 -16.63 -10.31
CA THR A 416 -9.91 -17.04 -8.97
C THR A 416 -11.23 -16.37 -8.63
N GLY A 417 -12.13 -17.09 -7.96
CA GLY A 417 -13.52 -16.66 -7.79
C GLY A 417 -14.33 -16.78 -9.09
N PHE A 418 -13.99 -17.76 -9.92
CA PHE A 418 -14.71 -18.05 -11.16
C PHE A 418 -16.17 -18.37 -10.88
N CYS A 419 -17.09 -17.57 -11.45
CA CYS A 419 -18.53 -17.70 -11.27
C CYS A 419 -19.22 -18.14 -12.57
N SER A 420 -20.50 -18.56 -12.48
CA SER A 420 -21.28 -19.04 -13.62
C SER A 420 -21.82 -17.91 -14.53
N ALA A 421 -21.24 -16.71 -14.45
CA ALA A 421 -21.64 -15.59 -15.29
C ALA A 421 -21.28 -15.88 -16.76
N ASN A 422 -22.26 -15.74 -17.66
CA ASN A 422 -22.07 -15.99 -19.10
C ASN A 422 -20.88 -15.20 -19.67
N SER A 423 -20.76 -13.92 -19.32
CA SER A 423 -19.66 -13.06 -19.78
C SER A 423 -18.27 -13.52 -19.32
N LEU A 424 -18.16 -14.17 -18.15
CA LEU A 424 -16.89 -14.73 -17.67
C LEU A 424 -16.54 -16.03 -18.40
N VAL A 425 -17.54 -16.88 -18.66
CA VAL A 425 -17.38 -18.09 -19.48
C VAL A 425 -16.98 -17.70 -20.90
N GLU A 426 -17.63 -16.68 -21.48
CA GLU A 426 -17.29 -16.12 -22.80
C GLU A 426 -15.86 -15.59 -22.84
N LEU A 427 -15.44 -14.79 -21.85
CA LEU A 427 -14.06 -14.29 -21.74
C LEU A 427 -13.06 -15.45 -21.72
N THR A 428 -13.35 -16.47 -20.92
CA THR A 428 -12.46 -17.63 -20.75
C THR A 428 -12.34 -18.43 -22.04
N CYS A 429 -13.46 -18.68 -22.72
CA CYS A 429 -13.46 -19.32 -24.03
C CYS A 429 -12.69 -18.50 -25.07
N HIS A 430 -12.87 -17.19 -25.07
CA HIS A 430 -12.17 -16.30 -25.98
C HIS A 430 -10.65 -16.33 -25.76
N ILE A 431 -10.19 -16.30 -24.51
CA ILE A 431 -8.76 -16.44 -24.19
C ILE A 431 -8.20 -17.77 -24.68
N LEU A 432 -8.91 -18.89 -24.47
CA LEU A 432 -8.48 -20.21 -24.95
C LEU A 432 -8.30 -20.25 -26.47
N VAL A 433 -9.22 -19.64 -27.22
CA VAL A 433 -9.15 -19.58 -28.68
C VAL A 433 -8.06 -18.61 -29.15
N ALA A 434 -7.98 -17.43 -28.55
CA ALA A 434 -7.06 -16.37 -28.97
C ALA A 434 -5.58 -16.68 -28.62
N ALA A 435 -5.33 -17.36 -27.50
CA ALA A 435 -4.00 -17.74 -27.02
C ALA A 435 -3.66 -19.21 -27.30
N ALA A 436 -4.39 -19.89 -28.17
CA ALA A 436 -4.29 -21.34 -28.37
C ALA A 436 -2.88 -21.84 -28.70
N ALA A 437 -2.07 -21.04 -29.39
CA ALA A 437 -0.72 -21.41 -29.81
C ALA A 437 0.37 -21.20 -28.74
N SER A 438 0.10 -20.43 -27.69
CA SER A 438 1.10 -20.00 -26.70
C SER A 438 0.75 -20.35 -25.26
N LEU A 439 -0.52 -20.65 -25.00
CA LEU A 439 -1.01 -20.92 -23.67
C LEU A 439 -0.48 -22.29 -23.21
N GLU A 440 0.12 -22.31 -22.03
CA GLU A 440 0.67 -23.54 -21.42
C GLU A 440 -0.22 -23.98 -20.26
N HIS A 441 -0.67 -23.03 -19.43
CA HIS A 441 -1.43 -23.31 -18.21
C HIS A 441 -2.63 -22.37 -18.04
N MET A 442 -3.79 -22.95 -17.78
CA MET A 442 -4.98 -22.22 -17.35
C MET A 442 -5.51 -22.79 -16.03
N THR A 443 -5.68 -21.94 -15.03
CA THR A 443 -6.30 -22.32 -13.75
C THR A 443 -7.60 -21.56 -13.55
N LEU A 444 -8.69 -22.29 -13.35
CA LEU A 444 -10.01 -21.76 -13.01
C LEU A 444 -10.36 -22.22 -11.61
N ASP A 445 -10.35 -21.31 -10.65
CA ASP A 445 -10.71 -21.60 -9.26
C ASP A 445 -12.06 -20.98 -8.94
N THR A 446 -13.05 -21.84 -8.67
CA THR A 446 -14.41 -21.42 -8.32
C THR A 446 -14.53 -20.98 -6.87
N SER A 447 -13.49 -21.18 -6.05
CA SER A 447 -13.48 -20.68 -4.68
C SER A 447 -13.20 -19.16 -4.65
N PRO A 448 -14.05 -18.37 -3.96
CA PRO A 448 -13.79 -16.95 -3.77
C PRO A 448 -12.58 -16.77 -2.85
N GLY A 449 -11.50 -16.19 -3.37
CA GLY A 449 -10.37 -15.71 -2.57
C GLY A 449 -9.28 -16.74 -2.27
N TYR A 450 -8.81 -17.48 -3.28
CA TYR A 450 -7.65 -18.41 -3.20
C TYR A 450 -6.45 -17.88 -2.40
N ASP A 451 -6.16 -16.57 -2.47
CA ASP A 451 -5.04 -15.95 -1.75
C ASP A 451 -5.28 -15.71 -0.25
N ARG A 452 -6.47 -16.03 0.28
CA ARG A 452 -6.83 -15.87 1.69
C ARG A 452 -6.73 -17.19 2.46
N LYS A 453 -5.67 -17.98 2.21
CA LYS A 453 -5.28 -19.01 3.19
C LYS A 453 -4.96 -18.30 4.50
N HIS A 454 -5.57 -18.72 5.60
CA HIS A 454 -5.08 -18.34 6.93
C HIS A 454 -3.64 -18.85 7.02
N THR A 455 -2.67 -17.95 6.92
CA THR A 455 -1.22 -18.24 6.96
C THR A 455 -0.78 -18.90 8.28
N SER A 456 -1.68 -19.01 9.25
CA SER A 456 -1.43 -19.64 10.54
C SER A 456 -1.98 -21.07 10.72
N TYR A 457 -2.92 -21.59 9.90
CA TYR A 457 -3.57 -22.90 10.20
C TYR A 457 -3.97 -23.78 9.00
N GLY A 458 -3.63 -23.44 7.75
CA GLY A 458 -3.88 -24.35 6.62
C GLY A 458 -5.36 -24.65 6.31
N ARG A 459 -6.31 -23.86 6.84
CA ARG A 459 -7.76 -23.98 6.55
C ARG A 459 -8.21 -22.94 5.52
N CYS A 460 -9.17 -23.32 4.68
CA CYS A 460 -9.86 -22.41 3.77
C CYS A 460 -10.76 -21.44 4.54
N TRP A 461 -11.04 -20.28 3.95
CA TRP A 461 -12.04 -19.34 4.48
C TRP A 461 -13.43 -19.97 4.44
N GLN A 462 -14.28 -19.73 5.44
CA GLN A 462 -15.65 -20.24 5.39
C GLN A 462 -16.44 -19.58 4.25
N MET A 463 -17.25 -20.37 3.55
CA MET A 463 -18.11 -19.91 2.46
C MET A 463 -19.56 -19.96 2.94
N SER A 464 -20.40 -19.01 2.49
CA SER A 464 -21.85 -19.11 2.70
C SER A 464 -22.44 -20.25 1.86
N ALA A 465 -23.66 -20.70 2.19
CA ALA A 465 -24.34 -21.74 1.43
C ALA A 465 -24.54 -21.31 -0.04
N GLU A 466 -24.86 -20.03 -0.26
CA GLU A 466 -25.02 -19.47 -1.60
C GLU A 466 -23.70 -19.43 -2.37
N ALA A 467 -22.61 -19.11 -1.68
CA ALA A 467 -21.27 -19.11 -2.26
C ALA A 467 -20.83 -20.51 -2.70
N LEU A 468 -21.16 -21.53 -1.91
CA LEU A 468 -20.86 -22.92 -2.23
C LEU A 468 -21.67 -23.40 -3.45
N ARG A 469 -22.98 -23.12 -3.45
CA ARG A 469 -23.87 -23.46 -4.58
C ARG A 469 -23.44 -22.79 -5.89
N GLU A 470 -23.03 -21.52 -5.81
CA GLU A 470 -22.49 -20.80 -6.96
C GLU A 470 -21.18 -21.41 -7.46
N ALA A 471 -20.26 -21.75 -6.56
CA ALA A 471 -19.00 -22.39 -6.92
C ALA A 471 -19.19 -23.77 -7.59
N GLU A 472 -20.19 -24.54 -7.16
CA GLU A 472 -20.59 -25.80 -7.81
C GLU A 472 -21.21 -25.56 -9.20
N THR A 473 -22.05 -24.54 -9.32
CA THR A 473 -22.66 -24.14 -10.61
C THR A 473 -21.60 -23.66 -11.59
N ALA A 474 -20.64 -22.86 -11.13
CA ALA A 474 -19.51 -22.39 -11.92
C ALA A 474 -18.62 -23.54 -12.38
N LEU A 475 -18.41 -24.56 -11.54
CA LEU A 475 -17.66 -25.76 -11.88
C LEU A 475 -18.38 -26.59 -12.96
N ALA A 476 -19.71 -26.72 -12.87
CA ALA A 476 -20.52 -27.35 -13.92
C ALA A 476 -20.46 -26.55 -15.24
N ALA A 477 -20.48 -25.21 -15.17
CA ALA A 477 -20.36 -24.35 -16.35
C ALA A 477 -18.97 -24.48 -17.00
N ALA A 478 -17.90 -24.52 -16.23
CA ALA A 478 -16.54 -24.73 -16.73
C ALA A 478 -16.42 -26.07 -17.48
N ARG A 479 -16.93 -27.17 -16.88
CA ARG A 479 -16.96 -28.50 -17.51
C ARG A 479 -17.76 -28.53 -18.81
N LYS A 480 -18.91 -27.86 -18.83
CA LYS A 480 -19.82 -27.90 -19.98
C LYS A 480 -19.34 -27.03 -21.15
N TYR A 481 -18.77 -25.86 -20.87
CA TYR A 481 -18.55 -24.83 -21.89
C TYR A 481 -17.07 -24.50 -22.13
N VAL A 482 -16.19 -24.69 -21.14
CA VAL A 482 -14.78 -24.31 -21.22
C VAL A 482 -13.89 -25.52 -21.55
N GLU A 483 -14.04 -26.64 -20.83
CA GLU A 483 -13.27 -27.87 -21.06
C GLU A 483 -13.30 -28.34 -22.53
N PRO A 484 -14.44 -28.32 -23.26
CA PRO A 484 -14.47 -28.76 -24.66
C PRO A 484 -13.72 -27.84 -25.64
N LYS A 485 -13.31 -26.65 -25.21
CA LYS A 485 -12.61 -25.65 -26.04
C LYS A 485 -11.13 -25.53 -25.69
N VAL A 486 -10.62 -26.38 -24.81
CA VAL A 486 -9.21 -26.37 -24.42
C VAL A 486 -8.37 -26.88 -25.60
N PRO A 487 -7.38 -26.11 -26.08
CA PRO A 487 -6.48 -26.56 -27.12
C PRO A 487 -5.60 -27.73 -26.66
N ASP A 488 -5.17 -28.55 -27.61
CA ASP A 488 -4.25 -29.66 -27.33
C ASP A 488 -2.92 -29.14 -26.75
N GLY A 489 -2.49 -29.72 -25.63
CA GLY A 489 -1.26 -29.34 -24.92
C GLY A 489 -1.41 -28.29 -23.82
N VAL A 490 -2.58 -27.68 -23.66
CA VAL A 490 -2.87 -26.76 -22.55
C VAL A 490 -3.25 -27.54 -21.29
N ASP A 491 -2.55 -27.29 -20.19
CA ASP A 491 -2.92 -27.82 -18.86
C ASP A 491 -4.03 -26.96 -18.25
N LEU A 492 -5.28 -27.42 -18.39
CA LEU A 492 -6.44 -26.83 -17.72
C LEU A 492 -6.65 -27.45 -16.33
N LYS A 493 -6.57 -26.61 -15.29
CA LYS A 493 -6.88 -26.97 -13.92
C LYS A 493 -8.14 -26.26 -13.43
N VAL A 494 -9.24 -27.01 -13.31
CA VAL A 494 -10.49 -26.51 -12.70
C VAL A 494 -10.53 -26.93 -11.22
N LEU A 495 -10.48 -25.95 -10.33
CA LEU A 495 -10.53 -26.13 -8.88
C LEU A 495 -11.93 -25.83 -8.36
N GLY A 496 -12.53 -26.82 -7.69
CA GLY A 496 -13.77 -26.66 -6.94
C GLY A 496 -13.54 -26.26 -5.48
N PRO A 497 -14.62 -25.95 -4.75
CA PRO A 497 -14.54 -25.66 -3.32
C PRO A 497 -13.98 -26.85 -2.53
N CYS A 498 -13.21 -26.57 -1.48
CA CYS A 498 -12.62 -27.62 -0.65
C CYS A 498 -13.69 -28.42 0.11
N SER A 499 -13.88 -29.68 -0.28
CA SER A 499 -14.82 -30.58 0.39
C SER A 499 -14.56 -30.68 1.89
N ARG A 500 -13.31 -30.68 2.35
CA ARG A 500 -12.99 -30.81 3.79
C ARG A 500 -13.25 -29.56 4.62
N CYS A 501 -13.13 -28.37 4.03
CA CYS A 501 -13.21 -27.10 4.78
C CYS A 501 -14.60 -26.46 4.76
N HIS A 502 -15.47 -26.83 3.82
CA HIS A 502 -16.80 -26.21 3.65
C HIS A 502 -17.97 -27.13 4.03
N LEU A 503 -17.72 -28.33 4.56
CA LEU A 503 -18.75 -29.29 5.07
C LEU A 503 -19.50 -28.84 6.34
N GLY A 504 -19.30 -27.59 6.80
CA GLY A 504 -19.73 -27.12 8.12
C GLY A 504 -21.19 -26.69 8.27
N MET A 505 -22.03 -26.79 7.24
CA MET A 505 -23.48 -26.60 7.38
C MET A 505 -24.21 -27.88 7.01
N ARG A 506 -24.17 -28.86 7.90
CA ARG A 506 -25.32 -29.76 8.08
C ARG A 506 -26.14 -29.14 9.21
N ASP A 507 -27.29 -28.62 8.82
CA ASP A 507 -28.50 -28.37 9.61
C ASP A 507 -28.36 -28.49 11.13
N ASN A 508 -28.32 -27.35 11.81
CA ASN A 508 -28.96 -27.24 13.12
C ASN A 508 -30.26 -26.45 12.90
N SER A 509 -31.32 -27.23 12.69
CA SER A 509 -32.74 -27.00 13.04
C SER A 509 -33.21 -25.58 13.32
#